data_AF-A0A9D6SAI9-F1
#
_entry.id   AF-A0A9D6SAI9-F1
#
_cell.length_a   1.000
_cell.length_b   1.000
_cell.length_c   1.000
_cell.angle_alpha   90.00
_cell.angle_beta   90.00
_cell.angle_gamma   90.00
#
_symmetry.space_group_name_H-M   'P 1'
#
loop_
_entity.id
_entity.type
_entity.pdbx_description
1 polymer ?
#
loop_
_entity_poly.entity_id
_entity_poly.type
_entity_poly.pdbx_seq_one_letter_code
_entity_poly.pdbx_strand_id
1 'polypeptide(L)' 'MRLYNTLTRRVEEFRPAARRTVRIYTCGPTVYDVAHIGNLRSFIFSDLLRRTIECNGYRVRHVMNIT' A
#
# COMPACT_ATOMS: atom_id res chain seq x y z
N MET A 1 -3.65 3.43 -14.31
CA MET A 1 -3.20 4.11 -13.07
C MET A 1 -1.71 4.36 -13.15
N ARG A 2 -1.22 5.48 -12.59
CA ARG A 2 0.22 5.79 -12.50
C ARG A 2 0.59 6.01 -11.04
N LEU A 3 1.75 5.53 -10.60
CA LEU A 3 2.24 5.64 -9.23
C LEU A 3 3.65 6.23 -9.22
N TYR A 4 3.99 6.99 -8.18
CA TYR A 4 5.35 7.45 -7.97
C TYR A 4 6.20 6.29 -7.42
N ASN A 5 7.26 5.93 -8.14
CA ASN A 5 8.19 4.89 -7.75
C ASN A 5 9.44 5.50 -7.11
N THR A 6 9.61 5.31 -5.80
CA THR A 6 10.77 5.84 -5.05
C THR A 6 12.11 5.32 -5.56
N LEU A 7 12.16 4.10 -6.12
CA LEU A 7 13.40 3.50 -6.65
C LEU A 7 13.96 4.30 -7.84
N THR A 8 13.08 4.77 -8.72
CA THR A 8 13.45 5.50 -9.95
C THR A 8 13.20 7.00 -9.85
N ARG A 9 12.50 7.44 -8.79
CA ARG A 9 12.07 8.82 -8.52
C ARG A 9 11.17 9.40 -9.62
N ARG A 10 10.35 8.57 -10.26
CA ARG A 10 9.48 8.94 -11.38
C ARG A 10 8.06 8.43 -11.19
N VAL A 11 7.12 9.08 -11.89
CA VAL A 11 5.73 8.60 -11.98
C VAL A 11 5.62 7.60 -13.13
N GLU A 12 5.43 6.33 -12.79
CA GLU A 12 5.46 5.20 -13.70
C GLU A 12 4.07 4.60 -13.89
N GLU A 13 3.86 3.92 -15.02
CA GLU A 13 2.65 3.14 -15.24
C GLU A 13 2.64 1.92 -14.31
N PHE A 14 1.59 1.79 -13.50
CA PHE A 14 1.46 0.64 -12.62
C PHE A 14 0.99 -0.59 -13.40
N ARG A 15 1.77 -1.67 -13.35
CA ARG A 15 1.43 -2.97 -13.95
C ARG A 15 1.53 -4.08 -12.90
N PRO A 16 0.48 -4.89 -12.69
CA PRO A 16 0.51 -5.99 -11.74
C PRO A 16 1.50 -7.08 -12.17
N ALA A 17 2.22 -7.65 -11.21
CA ALA A 17 3.15 -8.74 -11.47
C ALA A 17 2.48 -10.07 -11.85
N ALA A 18 1.19 -10.27 -11.52
CA ALA A 18 0.49 -11.54 -11.76
C ALA A 18 -0.98 -11.32 -12.15
N ARG A 19 -1.29 -11.41 -13.45
CA ARG A 19 -2.65 -11.26 -14.00
C ARG A 19 -3.32 -9.98 -13.44
N ARG A 20 -4.52 -10.11 -12.88
CA ARG A 20 -5.28 -9.02 -12.22
C ARG A 20 -5.06 -8.94 -10.71
N THR A 21 -4.11 -9.70 -10.15
CA THR A 21 -3.85 -9.69 -8.70
C THR A 21 -2.67 -8.78 -8.37
N VAL A 22 -2.93 -7.76 -7.57
CA VAL A 22 -1.93 -6.85 -7.02
C VAL A 22 -1.54 -7.32 -5.62
N ARG A 23 -0.24 -7.41 -5.36
CA ARG A 23 0.31 -7.76 -4.03
C ARG A 23 0.88 -6.50 -3.40
N ILE A 24 0.45 -6.18 -2.19
CA ILE A 24 0.90 -5.01 -1.44
C ILE A 24 1.41 -5.48 -0.09
N TYR A 25 2.59 -5.00 0.28
CA TYR A 25 3.12 -5.14 1.63
C TYR A 25 3.32 -3.75 2.23
N THR A 26 2.93 -3.58 3.49
CA THR A 26 3.17 -2.36 4.26
C THR A 26 3.72 -2.73 5.63
N CYS A 27 4.71 -1.98 6.10
CA CYS A 27 5.19 -2.12 7.47
C CYS A 27 4.07 -1.76 8.45
N GLY A 28 3.82 -2.61 9.45
CA GLY A 28 2.89 -2.34 10.52
C GLY A 28 3.55 -1.77 11.79
N PRO A 29 2.79 -1.65 12.89
CA PRO A 29 3.28 -1.03 14.12
C PRO A 29 4.25 -1.93 14.87
N THR A 30 5.14 -1.30 15.65
CA THR A 30 5.78 -1.96 16.79
C THR A 30 4.88 -1.79 18.00
N VAL A 31 4.46 -2.89 18.66
CA VAL A 31 3.35 -2.88 19.63
C VAL A 31 3.76 -2.59 21.08
N TYR A 32 4.85 -1.86 21.31
CA TYR A 32 5.29 -1.51 22.65
C TYR A 32 4.59 -0.27 23.23
N ASP A 33 3.90 0.51 22.41
CA ASP A 33 3.19 1.74 22.80
C ASP A 33 1.98 2.01 21.89
N VAL A 34 1.15 2.99 22.25
CA VAL A 34 -0.02 3.42 21.49
C VAL A 34 0.38 4.10 20.18
N ALA A 35 -0.37 3.79 19.11
CA ALA A 35 -0.15 4.42 17.81
C ALA A 35 -0.48 5.93 17.85
N HIS A 36 0.45 6.75 17.37
CA HIS A 36 0.26 8.20 17.26
C HIS A 36 -0.22 8.59 15.84
N ILE A 37 -0.63 9.86 15.68
CA ILE A 37 -1.21 10.38 14.42
C ILE A 37 -0.30 10.17 13.19
N GLY A 38 1.02 10.13 13.40
CA GLY A 38 2.00 9.83 12.36
C GLY A 38 1.87 8.40 11.83
N ASN A 39 1.67 7.39 12.71
CA ASN A 39 1.42 6.02 12.27
C ASN A 39 0.09 5.93 11.53
N LEU A 40 -0.96 6.54 12.10
CA LEU A 40 -2.31 6.49 11.55
C LEU A 40 -2.39 7.09 10.14
N ARG A 41 -1.66 8.19 9.87
CA ARG A 41 -1.55 8.78 8.53
C ARG A 41 -1.04 7.75 7.51
N SER A 42 0.00 6.99 7.83
CA SER A 42 0.57 5.97 6.95
C SER A 42 -0.39 4.79 6.74
N PHE A 43 -1.14 4.39 7.78
CA PHE A 43 -2.14 3.33 7.69
C PHE A 43 -3.33 3.75 6.82
N ILE A 44 -3.82 4.98 6.98
CA ILE A 44 -4.89 5.55 6.13
C ILE A 44 -4.42 5.66 4.68
N PHE A 45 -3.19 6.14 4.44
CA PHE A 45 -2.62 6.16 3.08
C PHE A 45 -2.61 4.77 2.44
N SER A 46 -2.17 3.75 3.20
CA SER A 46 -2.13 2.36 2.73
C SER A 46 -3.52 1.82 2.40
N ASP A 47 -4.52 2.12 3.24
CA ASP A 47 -5.92 1.76 3.00
C ASP A 47 -6.48 2.47 1.76
N LEU A 48 -6.24 3.77 1.60
CA LEU A 48 -6.64 4.52 0.42
C LEU A 48 -6.00 3.97 -0.86
N LEU A 49 -4.71 3.61 -0.81
CA LEU A 49 -4.02 3.00 -1.93
C LEU A 49 -4.66 1.66 -2.31
N ARG A 50 -4.90 0.77 -1.33
CA ARG A 50 -5.58 -0.51 -1.53
C ARG A 50 -6.95 -0.30 -2.18
N ARG A 51 -7.81 0.54 -1.59
CA ARG A 51 -9.17 0.81 -2.09
C ARG A 51 -9.16 1.39 -3.49
N THR A 52 -8.24 2.32 -3.77
CA THR A 52 -8.09 2.91 -5.12
C THR A 52 -7.73 1.84 -6.15
N ILE A 53 -6.87 0.89 -5.80
CA ILE A 53 -6.50 -0.23 -6.68
C ILE A 53 -7.68 -1.18 -6.89
N GLU A 54 -8.43 -1.50 -5.83
CA GLU A 54 -9.65 -2.31 -5.91
C GLU A 54 -10.73 -1.63 -6.78
N CYS A 55 -10.97 -0.32 -6.62
CA CYS A 55 -11.88 0.47 -7.45
C CYS A 55 -11.49 0.46 -8.94
N ASN A 56 -10.20 0.33 -9.25
CA ASN A 56 -9.71 0.19 -10.62
C ASN A 56 -9.86 -1.24 -11.20
N GLY A 57 -10.58 -2.13 -10.51
CA GLY A 57 -10.93 -3.48 -11.01
C GLY A 57 -9.87 -4.55 -10.77
N TYR A 58 -8.89 -4.30 -9.90
CA TYR A 58 -7.87 -5.28 -9.51
C TYR A 58 -8.28 -6.04 -8.25
N ARG A 59 -7.85 -7.30 -8.15
CA ARG A 59 -7.90 -8.03 -6.89
C ARG A 59 -6.66 -7.71 -6.07
N VAL A 60 -6.81 -7.18 -4.85
CA VAL A 60 -5.67 -6.84 -3.99
C VAL A 60 -5.46 -7.91 -2.92
N ARG A 61 -4.22 -8.34 -2.75
CA ARG A 61 -3.74 -9.06 -1.57
C ARG A 61 -2.80 -8.14 -0.81
N HIS A 62 -3.30 -7.56 0.26
CA HIS A 62 -2.55 -6.65 1.13
C HIS A 62 -2.16 -7.38 2.42
N VAL A 63 -0.86 -7.31 2.77
CA VAL A 63 -0.31 -7.86 4.01
C VAL A 63 0.34 -6.73 4.80
N MET A 64 0.10 -6.71 6.10
CA MET A 64 0.76 -5.85 7.07
C MET A 64 1.29 -6.72 8.21
N ASN A 65 2.55 -6.51 8.61
CA ASN A 65 3.13 -7.24 9.74
C ASN A 65 2.74 -6.59 11.08
N ILE A 66 3.02 -7.28 12.18
CA ILE A 66 3.03 -6.71 13.52
C ILE A 66 4.41 -7.02 14.08
N THR A 67 5.09 -6.02 14.62
CA THR A 67 6.43 -6.16 15.20
C THR A 67 6.36 -6.14 16.72
#